data_AF-A0A938X681-F1
#
_entry.id   AF-A0A938X681-F1
#
_cell.length_a   1.000
_cell.length_b   1.000
_cell.length_c   1.000
_cell.angle_alpha   90.00
_cell.angle_beta   90.00
_cell.angle_gamma   90.00
#
_symmetry.space_group_name_H-M   'P 1'
#
loop_
_entity.id
_entity.type
_entity.pdbx_description
1 polymer ?
#
loop_
_entity_poly.entity_id
_entity_poly.type
_entity_poly.pdbx_seq_one_letter_code
_entity_poly.pdbx_strand_id
1 'polypeptide(L)'
;MNSKTALKARIYLYDEENIIKKITYIYDDGSESKPLTVFKHIGMFKDSLLFGEEMNICFQILSPHRLKNYYSDVDEFEIINESEHTVIISALGKTAEIKPYSTDNIK
;
A
#
# COMPACT_ATOMS: atom_id res chain seq x y z
N MET A 1 -13.62 24.00 4.09
CA MET A 1 -12.44 23.15 4.23
C MET A 1 -11.90 22.90 2.84
N ASN A 2 -10.67 23.29 2.52
CA ASN A 2 -10.03 22.82 1.29
C ASN A 2 -9.83 21.31 1.49
N SER A 3 -10.69 20.50 0.89
CA SER A 3 -10.49 19.06 0.80
C SER A 3 -9.26 18.84 -0.07
N LYS A 4 -8.09 18.61 0.56
CA LYS A 4 -6.91 18.20 -0.17
C LYS A 4 -7.24 16.88 -0.87
N THR A 5 -7.16 16.87 -2.20
CA THR A 5 -7.44 15.68 -2.99
C THR A 5 -6.17 14.85 -3.06
N ALA A 6 -6.24 13.58 -2.65
CA ALA A 6 -5.10 12.69 -2.75
C ALA A 6 -4.80 12.42 -4.23
N LEU A 7 -3.54 12.65 -4.64
CA LEU A 7 -3.07 12.38 -5.99
C LEU A 7 -2.66 10.91 -6.13
N LYS A 8 -1.95 10.39 -5.13
CA LYS A 8 -1.46 9.01 -5.09
C LYS A 8 -1.28 8.55 -3.65
N ALA A 9 -1.13 7.24 -3.45
CA ALA A 9 -0.71 6.68 -2.18
C ALA A 9 0.76 6.26 -2.23
N ARG A 10 1.51 6.59 -1.19
CA ARG A 10 2.87 6.10 -0.96
C ARG A 10 2.83 4.94 0.01
N ILE A 11 3.37 3.79 -0.40
CA ILE A 11 3.32 2.54 0.36
C ILE A 11 4.74 2.15 0.72
N TYR A 12 4.99 2.00 2.02
CA TYR A 12 6.30 1.60 2.55
C TYR A 12 6.26 0.13 2.93
N LEU A 13 7.14 -0.67 2.35
CA LEU A 13 7.28 -2.10 2.64
C LEU A 13 8.44 -2.37 3.59
N TYR A 14 8.34 -3.37 4.45
CA TYR A 14 9.39 -3.74 5.40
C TYR A 14 9.33 -5.23 5.79
N ASP A 15 10.39 -5.74 6.44
CA ASP A 15 10.58 -7.18 6.75
C ASP A 15 9.97 -7.66 8.08
N GLU A 16 9.36 -6.76 8.86
CA GLU A 16 8.78 -7.12 10.16
C GLU A 16 7.45 -7.91 10.03
N GLU A 17 6.72 -8.05 11.13
CA GLU A 17 5.45 -8.79 11.22
C GLU A 17 4.41 -8.44 10.14
N ASN A 18 4.55 -7.29 9.48
CA ASN A 18 3.68 -6.87 8.38
C ASN A 18 4.53 -6.38 7.22
N ILE A 19 4.24 -6.94 6.05
CA ILE A 19 4.85 -6.55 4.79
C ILE A 19 4.64 -5.07 4.42
N ILE A 20 3.54 -4.46 4.87
CA ILE A 20 3.31 -3.01 4.74
C ILE A 20 3.54 -2.36 6.10
N LYS A 21 4.53 -1.47 6.15
CA LYS A 21 4.90 -0.67 7.32
C LYS A 21 3.93 0.48 7.54
N LYS A 22 3.62 1.23 6.47
CA LYS A 22 2.65 2.34 6.48
C LYS A 22 2.20 2.69 5.06
N ILE A 23 1.05 3.36 4.98
CA ILE A 23 0.57 4.03 3.77
C ILE A 23 0.28 5.49 4.11
N THR A 24 0.67 6.40 3.22
CA THR A 24 0.36 7.84 3.28
C THR A 24 -0.20 8.30 1.94
N TYR A 25 -0.96 9.39 1.93
CA TYR A 25 -1.34 10.08 0.70
C TYR A 25 -0.32 11.15 0.35
N ILE A 26 -0.08 11.31 -0.95
CA ILE A 26 0.59 12.48 -1.52
C ILE A 26 -0.51 13.35 -2.13
N TYR A 27 -0.59 14.60 -1.69
CA TYR A 27 -1.56 15.57 -2.20
C TYR A 27 -1.01 16.32 -3.43
N ASP A 28 -1.89 17.05 -4.10
CA ASP A 28 -1.59 17.92 -5.26
C ASP A 28 -0.49 18.96 -4.99
N ASP A 29 -0.43 19.49 -3.78
CA ASP A 29 0.62 20.41 -3.32
C ASP A 29 1.96 19.73 -2.98
N GLY A 30 2.05 18.42 -3.20
CA GLY A 30 3.23 17.59 -2.90
C GLY A 30 3.41 17.25 -1.42
N SER A 31 2.52 17.70 -0.54
CA SER A 31 2.57 17.34 0.88
C SER A 31 2.16 15.88 1.10
N GLU A 32 2.75 15.27 2.12
CA GLU A 32 2.44 13.90 2.53
C GLU A 32 1.53 13.91 3.76
N SER A 33 0.51 13.05 3.77
CA SER A 33 -0.40 12.90 4.90
C SER A 33 0.28 12.21 6.10
N LYS A 34 -0.40 12.22 7.25
CA LYS A 34 -0.09 11.26 8.30
C LYS A 34 -0.35 9.82 7.80
N PRO A 35 0.31 8.81 8.38
CA PRO A 35 0.01 7.41 8.07
C PRO A 35 -1.47 7.10 8.26
N LEU A 36 -2.04 6.36 7.31
CA LEU A 36 -3.40 5.85 7.41
C LEU A 36 -3.48 4.83 8.55
N THR A 37 -4.58 4.87 9.30
CA THR A 37 -4.91 3.85 10.30
C THR A 37 -4.99 2.49 9.63
N VAL A 38 -4.42 1.45 10.26
CA VAL A 38 -4.42 0.07 9.75
C VAL A 38 -5.35 -0.81 10.58
N PHE A 39 -6.20 -1.56 9.90
CA PHE A 39 -7.03 -2.61 10.48
C PHE A 39 -6.60 -3.94 9.87
N LYS A 40 -6.17 -4.87 10.73
CA LYS A 40 -5.73 -6.21 10.31
C LYS A 40 -6.88 -7.17 10.51
N HIS A 41 -7.25 -7.89 9.45
CA HIS A 41 -8.23 -8.95 9.52
C HIS A 41 -7.53 -10.27 9.21
N ILE A 42 -7.19 -11.01 10.28
CA ILE A 42 -6.42 -12.26 10.23
C ILE A 42 -7.36 -13.43 10.54
N GLY A 43 -7.30 -14.50 9.76
CA GLY A 43 -7.95 -15.78 10.12
C GLY A 43 -9.35 -16.06 9.54
N MET A 44 -9.88 -15.25 8.61
CA MET A 44 -11.08 -15.60 7.85
C MET A 44 -10.73 -15.78 6.36
N PHE A 45 -10.42 -17.03 5.98
CA PHE A 45 -10.03 -17.47 4.63
C PHE A 45 -8.71 -16.90 4.07
N LYS A 46 -8.46 -15.59 4.12
CA LYS A 46 -7.21 -14.93 3.68
C LYS A 46 -6.96 -13.66 4.49
N ASP A 47 -5.71 -13.46 4.90
CA ASP A 47 -5.33 -12.30 5.69
C ASP A 47 -5.42 -11.02 4.86
N SER A 48 -5.97 -9.97 5.46
CA SER A 48 -6.20 -8.67 4.81
C SER A 48 -5.71 -7.51 5.66
N LEU A 49 -5.19 -6.48 4.98
CA LEU A 49 -4.78 -5.20 5.55
C LEU A 49 -5.67 -4.11 4.97
N LEU A 50 -6.41 -3.40 5.83
CA LEU A 50 -7.33 -2.32 5.45
C LEU A 50 -6.76 -1.01 5.98
N PHE A 51 -6.65 0.00 5.13
CA PHE A 51 -6.04 1.29 5.48
C PHE A 51 -7.02 2.44 5.30
N GLY A 52 -7.04 3.35 6.28
CA GLY A 52 -7.96 4.48 6.34
C GLY A 52 -9.23 4.16 7.13
N GLU A 53 -9.88 5.20 7.67
CA GLU A 53 -11.10 5.05 8.48
C GLU A 53 -12.26 4.45 7.68
N GLU A 54 -12.29 4.69 6.37
CA GLU A 54 -13.31 4.19 5.45
C GLU A 54 -12.81 3.03 4.58
N MET A 55 -11.75 2.33 5.01
CA MET A 55 -11.14 1.24 4.24
C MET A 55 -10.69 1.69 2.83
N ASN A 56 -10.17 2.92 2.75
CA ASN A 56 -9.79 3.60 1.52
C ASN A 56 -8.86 2.77 0.62
N ILE A 57 -7.92 2.02 1.22
CA ILE A 57 -6.99 1.15 0.49
C ILE A 57 -6.97 -0.22 1.17
N CYS A 58 -7.20 -1.28 0.40
CA CYS A 58 -7.28 -2.63 0.92
C CYS A 58 -6.40 -3.61 0.16
N PHE A 59 -5.64 -4.40 0.93
CA PHE A 59 -4.77 -5.46 0.42
C PHE A 59 -5.16 -6.80 0.99
N GLN A 60 -5.08 -7.81 0.14
CA GLN A 60 -5.05 -9.21 0.52
C GLN A 60 -3.61 -9.70 0.52
N ILE A 61 -3.20 -10.38 1.59
CA ILE A 61 -1.90 -11.05 1.68
C ILE A 61 -2.07 -12.44 1.06
N LEU A 62 -1.37 -12.71 -0.05
CA LEU A 62 -1.49 -13.98 -0.76
C LEU A 62 -0.47 -15.01 -0.27
N SER A 63 0.72 -14.53 0.12
CA SER A 63 1.83 -15.29 0.68
C SER A 63 2.83 -14.30 1.29
N PRO A 64 3.89 -14.77 1.98
CA PRO A 64 5.03 -13.90 2.27
C PRO A 64 5.47 -13.17 1.00
N HIS A 65 5.77 -11.88 1.12
CA HIS A 65 6.22 -11.00 0.03
C HIS A 65 5.27 -10.88 -1.18
N ARG A 66 3.98 -11.24 -1.03
CA ARG A 66 3.00 -11.11 -2.12
C ARG A 66 1.68 -10.49 -1.68
N LEU A 67 1.36 -9.38 -2.33
CA LEU A 67 0.18 -8.56 -2.05
C LEU A 67 -0.72 -8.46 -3.27
N LYS A 68 -2.03 -8.41 -3.02
CA LYS A 68 -3.02 -8.05 -4.02
C LYS A 68 -3.89 -6.92 -3.50
N ASN A 69 -3.79 -5.74 -4.12
CA ASN A 69 -4.77 -4.68 -3.93
C ASN A 69 -6.09 -5.12 -4.56
N TYR A 70 -7.18 -4.93 -3.82
CA TYR A 70 -8.54 -5.21 -4.32
C TYR A 70 -9.48 -4.02 -4.19
N TYR A 71 -9.06 -2.96 -3.51
CA TYR A 71 -9.78 -1.70 -3.41
C TYR A 71 -8.78 -0.55 -3.15
N SER A 72 -9.00 0.58 -3.81
CA SER A 72 -8.22 1.80 -3.67
C SER A 72 -9.07 2.99 -4.10
N ASP A 73 -8.99 4.10 -3.37
CA ASP A 73 -9.59 5.39 -3.75
C ASP A 73 -8.64 6.29 -4.56
N VAL A 74 -7.42 5.83 -4.82
CA VAL A 74 -6.44 6.43 -5.73
C VAL A 74 -6.07 5.47 -6.86
N ASP A 75 -5.63 6.04 -7.98
CA ASP A 75 -5.27 5.33 -9.22
C ASP A 75 -3.75 5.22 -9.43
N GLU A 76 -2.95 5.63 -8.44
CA GLU A 76 -1.50 5.53 -8.47
C GLU A 76 -0.94 5.17 -7.10
N PHE A 77 -0.01 4.22 -7.10
CA PHE A 77 0.83 3.88 -5.96
C PHE A 77 2.30 4.16 -6.23
N GLU A 78 2.96 4.84 -5.31
CA GLU A 78 4.42 4.89 -5.21
C GLU A 78 4.86 3.91 -4.12
N ILE A 79 5.50 2.82 -4.52
CA ILE A 79 5.93 1.77 -3.62
C ILE A 79 7.41 1.96 -3.29
N ILE A 80 7.72 2.08 -2.00
CA ILE A 80 9.09 2.13 -1.49
C ILE A 80 9.35 0.82 -0.75
N ASN A 81 10.24 -0.01 -1.30
CA ASN A 81 10.62 -1.26 -0.69
C ASN A 81 11.85 -1.07 0.20
N GLU A 82 11.65 -0.96 1.52
CA GLU A 82 12.73 -0.89 2.52
C GLU A 82 13.17 -2.28 3.01
N SER A 83 12.64 -3.34 2.41
CA SER A 83 12.86 -4.73 2.81
C SER A 83 14.01 -5.39 2.05
N GLU A 84 14.57 -6.47 2.59
CA GLU A 84 15.59 -7.32 1.97
C GLU A 84 15.03 -8.27 0.89
N HIS A 85 13.70 -8.30 0.75
CA HIS A 85 13.01 -9.22 -0.14
C HIS A 85 12.36 -8.51 -1.34
N THR A 86 12.35 -9.19 -2.50
CA THR A 86 11.51 -8.77 -3.62
C THR A 86 10.05 -8.97 -3.24
N VAL A 87 9.24 -7.91 -3.33
CA VAL A 87 7.81 -7.98 -3.07
C VAL A 87 7.03 -7.94 -4.38
N ILE A 88 6.14 -8.91 -4.58
CA ILE A 88 5.25 -8.97 -5.75
C ILE A 88 3.92 -8.32 -5.38
N ILE A 89 3.57 -7.23 -6.06
CA ILE A 89 2.32 -6.50 -5.84
C ILE A 89 1.47 -6.55 -7.09
N SER A 90 0.26 -7.12 -6.98
CA SER A 90 -0.79 -6.96 -7.98
C SER A 90 -1.73 -5.83 -7.56
N ALA A 91 -1.75 -4.72 -8.28
CA ALA A 91 -2.59 -3.56 -8.00
C ALA A 91 -2.94 -2.80 -9.28
N LEU A 92 -4.11 -2.15 -9.30
CA LEU A 92 -4.52 -1.25 -10.39
C LEU A 92 -4.43 -1.92 -11.78
N GLY A 93 -4.82 -3.20 -11.85
CA GLY A 93 -4.77 -3.99 -13.09
C GLY A 93 -3.36 -4.43 -13.53
N LYS A 94 -2.30 -4.08 -12.79
CA LYS A 94 -0.91 -4.46 -13.06
C LYS A 94 -0.34 -5.38 -11.99
N THR A 95 0.75 -6.06 -12.34
CA THR A 95 1.58 -6.79 -11.37
C THR A 95 3.01 -6.30 -11.52
N ALA A 96 3.64 -5.93 -10.40
CA ALA A 96 4.99 -5.42 -10.33
C ALA A 96 5.83 -6.23 -9.34
N GLU A 97 7.11 -6.37 -9.64
CA GLU A 97 8.12 -6.97 -8.76
C GLU A 97 8.99 -5.85 -8.21
N ILE A 98 8.80 -5.51 -6.95
CA ILE A 98 9.49 -4.40 -6.30
C ILE A 98 10.75 -4.96 -5.66
N LYS A 99 11.92 -4.65 -6.24
CA LYS A 99 13.21 -5.17 -5.76
C LYS A 99 13.55 -4.64 -4.35
N PRO A 100 14.41 -5.33 -3.59
CA PRO A 100 14.92 -4.83 -2.33
C PRO A 100 15.50 -3.42 -2.48
N TYR A 101 15.25 -2.55 -1.49
CA TYR A 101 15.81 -1.19 -1.43
C TYR A 101 15.56 -0.34 -2.69
N SER A 102 14.39 -0.52 -3.32
CA SER A 102 14.02 0.17 -4.56
C SER A 102 12.69 0.89 -4.45
N THR A 103 12.38 1.72 -5.45
CA THR A 103 11.12 2.45 -5.54
C THR A 103 10.53 2.25 -6.93
N ASP A 104 9.24 1.93 -6.98
CA ASP A 104 8.49 1.72 -8.22
C ASP A 104 7.13 2.40 -8.15
N ASN A 105 6.57 2.72 -9.32
CA ASN A 105 5.23 3.29 -9.43
C ASN A 105 4.29 2.30 -10.13
N ILE A 106 3.10 2.11 -9.58
CA ILE A 106 2.02 1.31 -10.17
C ILE A 106 0.86 2.25 -10.50
N LYS A 107 0.39 2.24 -11.75
CA LYS A 107 -0.74 3.02 -12.27
C LYS A 107 -1.59 2.12 -13.17
#